data_AF-A0A0Q2YXZ8-F1
#
_entry.id   AF-A0A0Q2YXZ8-F1
#
_cell.length_a   1.000
_cell.length_b   1.000
_cell.length_c   1.000
_cell.angle_alpha   90.00
_cell.angle_beta   90.00
_cell.angle_gamma   90.00
#
_symmetry.space_group_name_H-M   'P 1'
#
loop_
_entity.id
_entity.type
_entity.pdbx_description
1 polymer ?
#
loop_
_entity_poly.entity_id
_entity_poly.type
_entity_poly.pdbx_seq_one_letter_code
_entity_poly.pdbx_strand_id
1 'polypeptide(L)'
;MGRFVDIAGLIATFGEDELLQIAGTGDWNTPEGRSIDEAAIGRAIKYADSLVAGYVVARNPWIAQIADPADMPALLNGLAEDIVRYRLRNQAGVSGQMTETVEERYKAALHSLRDIASGKIDLTDPRDGGLLPVEAASDSVRISGGPLTAAPLAEAFLK
;
A
#
# COMPACT_ATOMS: atom_id res chain seq x y z
N MET A 1 -19.27 1.29 1.95
CA MET A 1 -18.07 1.64 1.19
C MET A 1 -17.12 2.38 2.13
N GLY A 2 -15.83 2.10 2.05
CA GLY A 2 -14.83 2.84 2.81
C GLY A 2 -14.35 4.06 2.05
N ARG A 3 -13.70 4.98 2.75
CA ARG A 3 -13.17 6.22 2.18
C ARG A 3 -11.76 6.06 1.63
N PHE A 4 -10.93 5.23 2.28
CA PHE A 4 -9.55 4.99 1.85
C PHE A 4 -9.39 3.67 1.08
N VAL A 5 -10.32 2.74 1.28
CA VAL A 5 -10.27 1.43 0.65
C VAL A 5 -11.67 0.84 0.52
N ASP A 6 -11.91 0.08 -0.53
CA ASP A 6 -13.12 -0.71 -0.74
C ASP A 6 -12.77 -2.19 -1.03
N ILE A 7 -13.80 -3.03 -1.22
CA ILE A 7 -13.59 -4.46 -1.45
C ILE A 7 -12.87 -4.70 -2.77
N ALA A 8 -13.18 -3.90 -3.81
CA ALA A 8 -12.54 -4.03 -5.12
C ALA A 8 -11.02 -3.73 -5.04
N GLY A 9 -10.62 -2.69 -4.31
CA GLY A 9 -9.21 -2.38 -4.03
C GLY A 9 -8.51 -3.50 -3.27
N LEU A 10 -9.15 -4.07 -2.24
CA LEU A 10 -8.59 -5.21 -1.53
C LEU A 10 -8.40 -6.45 -2.43
N ILE A 11 -9.36 -6.73 -3.33
CA ILE A 11 -9.24 -7.80 -4.32
C ILE A 11 -8.11 -7.51 -5.29
N ALA A 12 -7.99 -6.27 -5.78
CA ALA A 12 -6.93 -5.87 -6.69
C ALA A 12 -5.53 -5.99 -6.06
N THR A 13 -5.40 -5.67 -4.78
CA THR A 13 -4.10 -5.68 -4.07
C THR A 13 -3.71 -7.08 -3.57
N PHE A 14 -4.65 -7.84 -3.00
CA PHE A 14 -4.34 -9.12 -2.33
C PHE A 14 -4.84 -10.36 -3.09
N GLY A 15 -5.74 -10.17 -4.04
CA GLY A 15 -6.44 -11.26 -4.73
C GLY A 15 -7.67 -11.76 -3.97
N GLU A 16 -8.60 -12.32 -4.73
CA GLU A 16 -9.86 -12.86 -4.20
C GLU A 16 -9.63 -14.08 -3.30
N ASP A 17 -8.69 -14.96 -3.67
CA ASP A 17 -8.35 -16.17 -2.90
C ASP A 17 -7.90 -15.84 -1.47
N GLU A 18 -7.07 -14.80 -1.31
CA GLU A 18 -6.63 -14.38 0.01
C GLU A 18 -7.80 -13.82 0.84
N LEU A 19 -8.63 -12.96 0.24
CA LEU A 19 -9.81 -12.43 0.93
C LEU A 19 -10.78 -13.53 1.34
N LEU A 20 -10.99 -14.52 0.48
CA LEU A 20 -11.81 -15.69 0.80
C LEU A 20 -11.18 -16.52 1.93
N GLN A 21 -9.86 -16.60 2.02
CA GLN A 21 -9.18 -17.27 3.12
C GLN A 21 -9.40 -16.53 4.46
N ILE A 22 -9.20 -15.22 4.50
CA ILE A 22 -9.17 -14.44 5.75
C ILE A 22 -10.54 -13.86 6.17
N ALA A 23 -11.47 -13.77 5.23
CA ALA A 23 -12.80 -13.20 5.43
C ALA A 23 -13.88 -14.02 4.71
N GLY A 24 -13.66 -15.30 4.46
CA GLY A 24 -14.69 -16.18 3.90
C GLY A 24 -15.64 -16.74 4.95
N THR A 25 -16.89 -16.95 4.53
CA THR A 25 -17.95 -17.64 5.27
C THR A 25 -18.46 -18.83 4.45
N GLY A 26 -19.12 -19.78 5.11
CA GLY A 26 -19.50 -21.07 4.52
C GLY A 26 -18.39 -22.12 4.59
N ASP A 27 -18.72 -23.33 4.15
CA ASP A 27 -17.83 -24.50 4.16
C ASP A 27 -17.49 -24.90 2.71
N TRP A 28 -16.28 -25.40 2.50
CA TRP A 28 -15.86 -25.94 1.21
C TRP A 28 -16.66 -27.19 0.82
N ASN A 29 -17.27 -27.86 1.80
CA ASN A 29 -18.02 -29.10 1.61
C ASN A 29 -19.53 -28.89 1.43
N THR A 30 -20.03 -27.65 1.43
CA THR A 30 -21.44 -27.34 1.17
C THR A 30 -21.66 -27.02 -0.30
N PRO A 31 -22.84 -27.35 -0.88
CA PRO A 31 -23.17 -27.00 -2.27
C PRO A 31 -23.04 -25.51 -2.60
N GLU A 32 -23.25 -24.65 -1.60
CA GLU A 32 -23.11 -23.19 -1.70
C GLU A 32 -21.64 -22.73 -1.73
N GLY A 33 -20.71 -23.61 -1.36
CA GLY A 33 -19.28 -23.33 -1.25
C GLY A 33 -18.94 -22.26 -0.21
N ARG A 34 -17.69 -21.78 -0.30
CA ARG A 34 -17.22 -20.63 0.48
C ARG A 34 -17.45 -19.35 -0.31
N SER A 35 -17.87 -18.30 0.38
CA SER A 35 -18.05 -16.96 -0.21
C SER A 35 -17.44 -15.89 0.69
N ILE A 36 -17.19 -14.70 0.15
CA ILE A 36 -16.66 -13.58 0.91
C ILE A 36 -17.71 -13.05 1.89
N ASP A 37 -17.37 -12.95 3.18
CA ASP A 37 -18.15 -12.24 4.18
C ASP A 37 -17.93 -10.73 4.03
N GLU A 38 -18.69 -10.11 3.14
CA GLU A 38 -18.67 -8.67 2.90
C GLU A 38 -18.96 -7.86 4.17
N ALA A 39 -19.75 -8.41 5.11
CA ALA A 39 -20.06 -7.72 6.36
C ALA A 39 -18.84 -7.68 7.29
N ALA A 40 -18.05 -8.77 7.36
CA ALA A 40 -16.78 -8.78 8.08
C ALA A 40 -15.78 -7.80 7.47
N ILE A 41 -15.62 -7.81 6.15
CA ILE A 41 -14.75 -6.87 5.45
C ILE A 41 -15.21 -5.43 5.69
N GLY A 42 -16.50 -5.15 5.57
CA GLY A 42 -17.06 -3.82 5.80
C GLY A 42 -16.80 -3.29 7.22
N ARG A 43 -16.82 -4.16 8.24
CA ARG A 43 -16.43 -3.77 9.61
C ARG A 43 -14.93 -3.47 9.72
N ALA A 44 -14.08 -4.23 9.04
CA ALA A 44 -12.64 -4.00 9.04
C ALA A 44 -12.27 -2.71 8.32
N ILE A 45 -12.90 -2.43 7.16
CA ILE A 45 -12.75 -1.18 6.41
C ILE A 45 -13.15 0.02 7.26
N LYS A 46 -14.31 -0.01 7.92
CA LYS A 46 -14.74 1.11 8.80
C LYS A 46 -13.75 1.40 9.93
N TYR A 47 -13.13 0.35 10.47
CA TYR A 47 -12.08 0.52 11.48
C TYR A 47 -10.83 1.18 10.89
N ALA A 48 -10.35 0.70 9.74
CA ALA A 48 -9.21 1.29 9.05
C ALA A 48 -9.47 2.75 8.67
N ASP A 49 -10.65 3.06 8.14
CA ASP A 49 -11.07 4.42 7.81
C ASP A 49 -11.00 5.35 9.02
N SER A 50 -11.57 4.93 10.15
CA SER A 50 -11.57 5.73 11.38
C SER A 50 -10.14 5.98 11.88
N LEU A 51 -9.28 4.95 11.80
CA LEU A 51 -7.91 5.01 12.27
C LEU A 51 -7.05 5.93 11.39
N VAL A 52 -7.10 5.75 10.07
CA VAL A 52 -6.36 6.56 9.10
C VAL A 52 -6.83 8.02 9.18
N ALA A 53 -8.15 8.26 9.18
CA ALA A 53 -8.70 9.60 9.29
C ALA A 53 -8.25 10.32 10.58
N GLY A 54 -8.19 9.59 11.71
CA GLY A 54 -7.78 10.14 13.00
C GLY A 54 -6.34 10.66 13.03
N TYR A 55 -5.43 10.05 12.26
CA TYR A 55 -4.05 10.52 12.16
C TYR A 55 -3.86 11.63 11.12
N VAL A 56 -4.58 11.54 10.00
CA VAL A 56 -4.21 12.29 8.80
C VAL A 56 -5.01 13.59 8.64
N VAL A 57 -6.30 13.58 8.98
CA VAL A 57 -7.22 14.69 8.64
C VAL A 57 -6.89 16.00 9.35
N ALA A 58 -6.40 15.94 10.60
CA ALA A 58 -6.07 17.15 11.36
C ALA A 58 -4.99 17.99 10.69
N ARG A 59 -3.99 17.35 10.08
CA ARG A 59 -2.90 18.02 9.36
C ARG A 59 -3.22 18.26 7.89
N ASN A 60 -4.03 17.39 7.29
CA ASN A 60 -4.36 17.42 5.87
C ASN A 60 -5.90 17.48 5.68
N PRO A 61 -6.55 18.62 5.96
CA PRO A 61 -8.01 18.73 5.92
C PRO A 61 -8.60 18.46 4.53
N TRP A 62 -7.82 18.68 3.47
CA TRP A 62 -8.23 18.42 2.09
C TRP A 62 -8.62 16.96 1.85
N ILE A 63 -8.00 16.02 2.56
CA ILE A 63 -8.33 14.61 2.44
C ILE A 63 -9.77 14.37 2.86
N ALA A 64 -10.33 15.15 3.82
CA ALA A 64 -11.72 15.03 4.27
C ALA A 64 -12.75 15.26 3.16
N GLN A 65 -12.35 15.92 2.07
CA GLN A 65 -13.19 16.21 0.93
C GLN A 65 -13.17 15.11 -0.14
N ILE A 66 -12.22 14.16 -0.03
CA ILE A 66 -12.12 13.02 -0.95
C ILE A 66 -13.02 11.90 -0.45
N ALA A 67 -14.01 11.54 -1.26
CA ALA A 67 -15.00 10.51 -0.96
C ALA A 67 -14.72 9.18 -1.67
N ASP A 68 -14.09 9.23 -2.85
CA ASP A 68 -13.75 8.05 -3.64
C ASP A 68 -12.33 7.57 -3.31
N PRO A 69 -12.14 6.30 -2.92
CA PRO A 69 -10.80 5.71 -2.75
C PRO A 69 -9.90 5.85 -3.98
N ALA A 70 -10.43 5.91 -5.20
CA ALA A 70 -9.64 6.04 -6.42
C ALA A 70 -8.92 7.39 -6.55
N ASP A 71 -9.49 8.44 -5.96
CA ASP A 71 -8.92 9.80 -5.94
C ASP A 71 -8.01 10.03 -4.73
N MET A 72 -7.97 9.08 -3.79
CA MET A 72 -7.17 9.16 -2.58
C MET A 72 -5.69 8.87 -2.90
N PRO A 73 -4.73 9.53 -2.22
CA PRO A 73 -3.32 9.22 -2.40
C PRO A 73 -3.03 7.74 -2.20
N ALA A 74 -2.37 7.10 -3.19
CA ALA A 74 -2.10 5.66 -3.18
C ALA A 74 -1.39 5.18 -1.91
N LEU A 75 -0.55 6.03 -1.30
CA LEU A 75 0.05 5.75 0.01
C LEU A 75 -1.01 5.48 1.08
N LEU A 76 -2.05 6.30 1.19
CA LEU A 76 -3.09 6.13 2.20
C LEU A 76 -3.95 4.90 1.94
N ASN A 77 -4.19 4.56 0.67
CA ASN A 77 -4.90 3.34 0.28
C ASN A 77 -4.11 2.11 0.74
N GLY A 78 -2.82 2.04 0.40
CA GLY A 78 -1.96 0.92 0.83
C GLY A 78 -1.86 0.79 2.36
N LEU A 79 -1.78 1.91 3.08
CA LEU A 79 -1.80 1.90 4.55
C LEU A 79 -3.14 1.37 5.09
N ALA A 80 -4.27 1.79 4.51
CA ALA A 80 -5.59 1.30 4.90
C ALA A 80 -5.77 -0.19 4.58
N GLU A 81 -5.30 -0.65 3.42
CA GLU A 81 -5.29 -2.05 2.98
C GLU A 81 -4.54 -2.95 3.96
N ASP A 82 -3.33 -2.57 4.37
CA ASP A 82 -2.52 -3.31 5.36
C ASP A 82 -3.22 -3.41 6.72
N ILE A 83 -3.89 -2.33 7.17
CA ILE A 83 -4.67 -2.31 8.41
C ILE A 83 -5.89 -3.23 8.31
N VAL A 84 -6.61 -3.22 7.18
CA VAL A 84 -7.75 -4.11 6.95
C VAL A 84 -7.30 -5.57 6.96
N ARG A 85 -6.22 -5.89 6.22
CA ARG A 85 -5.67 -7.24 6.13
C ARG A 85 -5.27 -7.79 7.49
N TYR A 86 -4.53 -7.01 8.28
CA TYR A 86 -4.14 -7.39 9.64
C TYR A 86 -5.37 -7.64 10.52
N ARG A 87 -6.35 -6.74 10.46
CA ARG A 87 -7.57 -6.86 11.28
C ARG A 87 -8.37 -8.11 10.94
N LEU A 88 -8.56 -8.42 9.66
CA LEU A 88 -9.29 -9.62 9.24
C LEU A 88 -8.57 -10.89 9.70
N ARG A 89 -7.25 -10.97 9.52
CA ARG A 89 -6.44 -12.11 10.00
C ARG A 89 -6.49 -12.26 11.51
N ASN A 90 -6.49 -11.16 12.26
CA ASN A 90 -6.58 -11.18 13.72
C ASN A 90 -7.99 -11.53 14.24
N GLN A 91 -9.05 -11.13 13.52
CA GLN A 91 -10.44 -11.41 13.91
C GLN A 91 -10.91 -12.81 13.56
N ALA A 92 -10.37 -13.43 12.50
CA ALA A 92 -10.90 -14.66 11.95
C ALA A 92 -10.79 -15.88 12.88
N GLY A 93 -10.13 -15.80 14.05
CA GLY A 93 -9.86 -16.98 14.88
C GLY A 93 -9.02 -18.05 14.15
N VAL A 94 -8.57 -17.72 12.94
CA VAL A 94 -7.66 -18.51 12.13
C VAL A 94 -6.29 -18.28 12.73
N SER A 95 -6.01 -18.98 13.83
CA SER A 95 -4.70 -19.10 14.48
C SER A 95 -3.62 -19.71 13.56
N GLY A 96 -3.92 -19.85 12.26
CA GLY A 96 -3.12 -20.60 11.30
C GLY A 96 -2.01 -19.82 10.64
N GLN A 97 -2.14 -18.52 10.31
CA GLN A 97 -1.06 -17.78 9.65
C GLN A 97 -1.23 -16.25 9.82
N MET A 98 -1.09 -15.71 11.03
CA MET A 98 -0.57 -14.34 11.12
C MET A 98 0.91 -14.45 10.77
N THR A 99 1.26 -14.17 9.52
CA THR A 99 2.67 -14.16 9.11
C THR A 99 3.33 -12.93 9.71
N GLU A 100 4.58 -13.07 10.14
CA GLU A 100 5.41 -11.95 10.62
C GLU A 100 5.35 -10.75 9.66
N THR A 101 5.37 -11.00 8.35
CA THR A 101 5.25 -9.97 7.31
C THR A 101 3.97 -9.13 7.40
N VAL A 102 2.81 -9.72 7.73
CA VAL A 102 1.54 -8.96 7.86
C VAL A 102 1.57 -8.07 9.10
N GLU A 103 2.14 -8.57 10.20
CA GLU A 103 2.28 -7.79 11.43
C GLU A 103 3.29 -6.65 11.23
N GLU A 104 4.42 -6.91 10.55
CA GLU A 104 5.41 -5.90 10.19
C GLU A 104 4.81 -4.81 9.30
N ARG A 105 4.05 -5.20 8.27
CA ARG A 105 3.35 -4.25 7.39
C ARG A 105 2.36 -3.40 8.16
N TYR A 106 1.57 -3.99 9.07
CA TYR A 106 0.68 -3.25 9.95
C TYR A 106 1.42 -2.27 10.86
N LYS A 107 2.52 -2.69 11.49
CA LYS A 107 3.35 -1.82 12.33
C LYS A 107 3.96 -0.67 11.52
N ALA A 108 4.48 -0.97 10.33
CA ALA A 108 5.00 0.03 9.40
C ALA A 108 3.89 1.01 8.96
N ALA A 109 2.67 0.53 8.77
CA ALA A 109 1.54 1.37 8.45
C ALA A 109 1.21 2.35 9.59
N LEU A 110 1.13 1.86 10.83
CA LEU A 110 0.93 2.71 12.00
C LEU A 110 2.08 3.71 12.19
N HIS A 111 3.32 3.31 11.92
CA HIS A 111 4.47 4.21 11.98
C HIS A 111 4.34 5.32 10.94
N SER A 112 4.02 4.98 9.70
CA SER A 112 3.83 5.95 8.62
C SER A 112 2.69 6.93 8.93
N LEU A 113 1.58 6.46 9.49
CA LEU A 113 0.48 7.34 9.92
C LEU A 113 0.92 8.34 11.01
N ARG A 114 1.78 7.91 11.94
CA ARG A 114 2.36 8.81 12.97
C ARG A 114 3.34 9.80 12.36
N ASP A 115 4.14 9.38 11.39
CA ASP A 115 5.06 10.24 10.66
C ASP A 115 4.31 11.28 9.81
N ILE A 116 3.19 10.90 9.20
CA ILE A 116 2.27 11.85 8.52
C ILE A 116 1.68 12.83 9.54
N ALA A 117 1.15 12.34 10.66
CA ALA A 117 0.55 13.19 11.69
C ALA A 117 1.57 14.19 12.30
N SER A 118 2.83 13.78 12.44
CA SER A 118 3.92 14.63 12.92
C SER A 118 4.56 15.51 11.85
N GLY A 119 4.18 15.34 10.57
CA GLY A 119 4.69 16.12 9.44
C GLY A 119 6.08 15.71 8.95
N LYS A 120 6.58 14.52 9.32
CA LYS A 120 7.80 13.94 8.76
C LYS A 120 7.58 13.39 7.35
N ILE A 121 6.37 12.87 7.10
CA ILE A 121 5.89 12.55 5.76
C ILE A 121 4.86 13.62 5.41
N ASP A 122 5.06 14.30 4.29
CA ASP A 122 4.11 15.27 3.79
C ASP A 122 3.26 14.67 2.67
N LEU A 123 1.98 15.02 2.64
CA LEU A 123 1.06 14.58 1.60
C LEU A 123 0.82 15.77 0.68
N THR A 124 1.43 15.75 -0.50
CA THR A 124 1.24 16.81 -1.49
C THR A 124 -0.24 16.88 -1.89
N ASP A 125 -0.87 18.05 -1.74
CA ASP A 125 -2.23 18.28 -2.23
C ASP A 125 -2.18 18.28 -3.77
N PRO A 126 -2.85 17.35 -4.46
CA PRO A 126 -2.84 17.30 -5.92
C PRO A 126 -3.45 18.56 -6.56
N ARG A 127 -4.19 19.38 -5.80
CA ARG A 127 -4.77 20.65 -6.25
C ARG A 127 -3.77 21.81 -6.24
N ASP A 128 -2.62 21.64 -5.59
CA ASP A 128 -1.57 22.67 -5.55
C ASP A 128 -0.77 22.76 -6.86
N GLY A 129 -1.18 22.04 -7.92
CA GLY A 129 -0.70 22.31 -9.28
C GLY A 129 0.66 21.69 -9.64
N GLY A 130 1.08 20.66 -8.91
CA GLY A 130 2.17 19.79 -9.33
C GLY A 130 3.50 20.06 -8.63
N LEU A 131 4.16 18.94 -8.34
CA LEU A 131 5.52 18.80 -7.85
C LEU A 131 6.46 19.79 -8.57
N LEU A 132 6.94 20.81 -7.84
CA LEU A 132 8.33 21.17 -8.04
C LEU A 132 9.13 19.93 -7.62
N PRO A 133 10.06 19.43 -8.44
CA PRO A 133 10.98 18.41 -7.98
C PRO A 133 11.61 18.95 -6.71
N VAL A 134 11.37 18.30 -5.57
CA VAL A 134 12.30 18.44 -4.44
C VAL A 134 13.62 17.98 -5.02
N GLU A 135 14.50 18.95 -5.28
CA GLU A 135 15.86 18.75 -5.71
C GLU A 135 16.45 17.71 -4.76
N ALA A 136 16.55 16.47 -5.25
CA ALA A 136 17.25 15.43 -4.56
C ALA A 136 18.65 15.99 -4.40
N ALA A 137 19.03 16.33 -3.16
CA ALA A 137 20.39 16.65 -2.81
C ALA A 137 21.23 15.44 -3.25
N SER A 138 21.73 15.54 -4.46
CA SER A 138 22.50 14.52 -5.13
C SER A 138 23.86 14.59 -4.47
N ASP A 139 24.06 13.81 -3.42
CA ASP A 139 25.39 13.48 -2.97
C ASP A 139 26.02 12.62 -4.07
N SER A 140 26.58 13.33 -5.06
CA SER A 140 27.16 12.72 -6.25
C SER A 140 28.45 11.99 -5.86
N VAL A 141 28.32 10.70 -5.54
CA VAL A 141 29.45 9.78 -5.55
C VAL A 141 29.89 9.65 -7.01
N ARG A 142 30.94 10.39 -7.37
CA ARG A 142 31.62 10.29 -8.67
C ARG A 142 32.39 8.97 -8.73
N ILE A 143 31.82 7.96 -9.39
CA ILE A 143 32.58 6.79 -9.86
C ILE A 143 33.19 7.19 -11.19
N SER A 144 34.47 7.55 -11.20
CA SER A 144 35.23 7.78 -12.44
C SER A 144 35.60 6.43 -13.08
N GLY A 145 34.71 5.89 -13.89
CA GLY A 145 35.04 4.82 -14.84
C GLY A 145 35.60 5.44 -16.13
N GLY A 146 36.91 5.32 -16.34
CA GLY A 146 37.56 5.74 -17.60
C GLY A 146 37.03 4.94 -18.81
N PRO A 147 37.04 5.52 -20.01
CA PRO A 147 36.46 4.89 -21.19
C PRO A 147 37.25 3.64 -21.61
N LEU A 148 36.55 2.51 -21.75
CA LEU A 148 37.05 1.37 -22.51
C LEU A 148 37.12 1.78 -23.98
N THR A 149 38.31 2.13 -24.45
CA THR A 149 38.59 2.32 -25.86
C THR A 149 38.47 0.97 -26.57
N ALA A 150 37.44 0.83 -27.40
CA ALA A 150 37.36 -0.27 -28.36
C ALA A 150 38.51 -0.12 -29.36
N ALA A 151 39.41 -1.11 -29.40
CA ALA A 151 40.48 -1.18 -30.39
C ALA A 151 39.90 -1.53 -31.77
N PRO A 152 40.36 -0.91 -32.88
CA PRO A 152 39.99 -1.33 -34.21
C PRO A 152 40.72 -2.63 -34.58
N LEU A 153 39.98 -3.60 -35.12
CA LEU A 153 40.52 -4.82 -35.74
C LEU A 153 41.32 -4.42 -36.99
N ALA A 154 42.64 -4.59 -36.93
CA ALA A 154 43.51 -4.43 -38.08
C ALA A 154 43.50 -5.72 -38.94
N GLU A 155 42.94 -5.63 -40.14
CA GLU A 155 43.31 -6.55 -41.23
C GLU A 155 44.65 -6.10 -41.83
N ALA A 156 45.65 -6.99 -41.80
CA ALA A 156 46.65 -7.17 -42.87
C ALA A 156 47.76 -8.14 -42.41
N PHE A 157 47.68 -9.41 -42.84
CA PHE A 157 48.88 -10.21 -43.08
C PHE A 157 48.69 -11.00 -44.38
N LEU A 158 49.18 -10.40 -45.47
CA LEU A 158 49.58 -11.12 -46.67
C LEU A 158 51.11 -11.08 -46.73
N LYS A 159 51.75 -12.21 -46.43
CA LYS A 159 52.98 -12.72 -47.06
C LYS A 159 53.29 -14.11 -46.53
#